data_AF-A0A2H1KW92-F1
#
_entry.id   AF-A0A2H1KW92-F1
#
_cell.length_a   1.000
_cell.length_b   1.000
_cell.length_c   1.000
_cell.angle_alpha   90.00
_cell.angle_beta   90.00
_cell.angle_gamma   90.00
#
_symmetry.space_group_name_H-M   'P 1'
#
loop_
_entity.id
_entity.type
_entity.pdbx_description
1 polymer ?
#
loop_
_entity_poly.entity_id
_entity_poly.type
_entity_poly.pdbx_seq_one_letter_code
_entity_poly.pdbx_strand_id
1 'polypeptide(L)'
;MVGWCVVMTFLRTLCGLKADRASSIYDFSMCSDLPPKPDMPPVYPRPDITAGAGFEDLQRHDALRSQAEQVAGYHFTEWVPVLDQLRAEKQDDEALALLMEIIAATERGVRFSGREPAPGYTHRAAVILRRRKDYQAEIDLIERWERACPPERRGPGATQGKLAERKRKARELLSRI
;
A
#
# COMPACT_ATOMS: atom_id res chain seq x y z
N MET A 1 -55.92 24.87 5.13
CA MET A 1 -56.55 24.66 6.45
C MET A 1 -56.48 23.16 6.73
N VAL A 2 -55.49 22.75 7.51
CA VAL A 2 -55.60 22.32 8.92
C VAL A 2 -56.40 21.04 9.13
N GLY A 3 -55.67 19.98 9.51
CA GLY A 3 -56.20 18.68 9.93
C GLY A 3 -55.23 18.09 10.96
N TRP A 4 -55.43 18.43 12.22
CA TRP A 4 -54.63 18.01 13.37
C TRP A 4 -55.56 17.56 14.50
N CYS A 5 -55.02 16.77 15.44
CA CYS A 5 -55.68 16.32 16.68
C CYS A 5 -56.93 15.42 16.54
N VAL A 6 -56.73 14.10 16.70
CA VAL A 6 -57.37 13.36 17.79
C VAL A 6 -56.34 12.41 18.45
N VAL A 7 -55.98 12.73 19.70
CA VAL A 7 -55.79 11.83 20.87
C VAL A 7 -55.72 10.32 20.53
N MET A 8 -54.58 9.60 20.59
CA MET A 8 -53.62 9.34 21.69
C MET A 8 -54.20 8.55 22.88
N THR A 9 -53.51 7.47 23.28
CA THR A 9 -53.67 6.72 24.55
C THR A 9 -54.92 5.83 24.72
N PHE A 10 -54.72 4.51 24.60
CA PHE A 10 -55.15 3.60 25.67
C PHE A 10 -54.13 2.46 25.89
N LEU A 11 -53.97 2.07 27.15
CA LEU A 11 -52.94 1.17 27.68
C LEU A 11 -53.27 -0.32 27.38
N ARG A 12 -52.27 -1.22 27.17
CA ARG A 12 -51.58 -2.03 28.22
C ARG A 12 -52.60 -2.77 29.10
N THR A 13 -52.58 -4.09 29.35
CA THR A 13 -51.50 -5.03 29.78
C THR A 13 -52.11 -6.47 29.64
N LEU A 14 -51.50 -7.66 29.72
CA LEU A 14 -50.35 -8.25 30.43
C LEU A 14 -49.73 -9.43 29.64
N CYS A 15 -48.40 -9.43 29.46
CA CYS A 15 -47.49 -10.58 29.62
C CYS A 15 -46.03 -10.11 29.45
N GLY A 16 -45.02 -10.60 30.17
CA GLY A 16 -45.11 -11.62 31.23
C GLY A 16 -43.79 -12.30 31.63
N LEU A 17 -42.64 -11.93 31.03
CA LEU A 17 -41.35 -12.57 31.30
C LEU A 17 -40.28 -11.56 31.72
N LYS A 18 -39.66 -11.80 32.89
CA LYS A 18 -38.38 -11.20 33.29
C LYS A 18 -37.26 -12.19 33.01
N ALA A 19 -36.12 -11.72 32.52
CA ALA A 19 -34.86 -12.44 32.55
C ALA A 19 -33.69 -11.44 32.52
N ASP A 20 -33.23 -11.01 33.70
CA ASP A 20 -32.03 -10.18 33.81
C ASP A 20 -30.78 -11.04 33.56
N ARG A 21 -29.99 -10.73 32.51
CA ARG A 21 -28.55 -11.03 32.51
C ARG A 21 -27.77 -10.24 31.46
N ALA A 22 -26.56 -9.83 31.84
CA ALA A 22 -25.62 -9.16 30.96
C ALA A 22 -24.70 -10.17 30.25
N SER A 23 -24.55 -9.98 28.94
CA SER A 23 -23.35 -10.24 28.14
C SER A 23 -23.29 -9.11 27.10
N SER A 24 -22.24 -8.30 27.05
CA SER A 24 -20.96 -8.67 26.42
C SER A 24 -21.18 -9.19 25.00
N ILE A 25 -21.27 -8.26 24.04
CA ILE A 25 -21.36 -8.53 22.60
C ILE A 25 -20.20 -7.85 21.84
N TYR A 26 -19.13 -7.51 22.56
CA TYR A 26 -17.83 -7.13 22.03
C TYR A 26 -16.73 -7.81 22.87
N ASP A 27 -16.77 -9.14 22.87
CA ASP A 27 -15.67 -9.95 23.38
C ASP A 27 -14.52 -9.88 22.35
N PHE A 28 -13.61 -8.92 22.55
CA PHE A 28 -12.48 -8.64 21.66
C PHE A 28 -11.35 -9.68 21.86
N SER A 29 -11.70 -10.95 21.67
CA SER A 29 -10.89 -12.09 22.14
C SER A 29 -10.91 -13.30 21.19
N MET A 30 -10.85 -13.07 19.86
CA MET A 30 -10.52 -14.13 18.89
C MET A 30 -10.08 -13.57 17.52
N CYS A 31 -8.81 -13.22 17.38
CA CYS A 31 -8.12 -13.00 16.09
C CYS A 31 -6.59 -13.14 16.20
N SER A 32 -6.10 -13.99 17.10
CA SER A 32 -4.67 -14.28 17.25
C SER A 32 -4.12 -15.12 16.08
N ASP A 33 -4.95 -16.02 15.56
CA ASP A 33 -4.53 -17.13 14.70
C ASP A 33 -4.88 -16.91 13.22
N LEU A 34 -4.52 -15.75 12.68
CA LEU A 34 -4.31 -15.69 11.22
C LEU A 34 -3.12 -16.59 10.87
N PRO A 35 -3.21 -17.48 9.87
CA PRO A 35 -2.03 -18.18 9.38
C PRO A 35 -0.99 -17.15 8.91
N PRO A 36 0.32 -17.39 9.13
CA PRO A 36 1.36 -16.46 8.71
C PRO A 36 1.24 -16.22 7.21
N LYS A 37 1.00 -14.96 6.81
CA LYS A 37 0.88 -14.57 5.40
C LYS A 37 2.14 -15.07 4.65
N PRO A 38 2.01 -15.88 3.59
CA PRO A 38 3.14 -16.55 2.97
C PRO A 38 4.17 -15.53 2.44
N ASP A 39 5.45 -15.91 2.53
CA ASP A 39 6.64 -15.26 1.98
C ASP A 39 6.78 -13.72 2.11
N MET A 40 6.00 -13.09 3.00
CA MET A 40 6.12 -11.66 3.28
C MET A 40 7.53 -11.36 3.85
N PRO A 41 8.27 -10.40 3.28
CA PRO A 41 9.63 -10.13 3.72
C PRO A 41 9.64 -9.65 5.18
N PRO A 42 10.63 -10.06 5.99
CA PRO A 42 10.74 -9.63 7.38
C PRO A 42 10.81 -8.10 7.43
N VAL A 43 9.92 -7.50 8.20
CA VAL A 43 10.03 -6.10 8.60
C VAL A 43 11.02 -6.05 9.75
N TYR A 44 12.06 -5.23 9.61
CA TYR A 44 12.98 -4.87 10.67
C TYR A 44 12.41 -3.64 11.37
N PRO A 45 11.67 -3.78 12.50
CA PRO A 45 11.09 -2.64 13.18
C PRO A 45 12.19 -1.68 13.64
N ARG A 46 11.87 -0.40 13.74
CA ARG A 46 12.76 0.58 14.35
C ARG A 46 13.03 0.16 15.81
N PRO A 47 14.28 0.17 16.29
CA PRO A 47 14.61 -0.18 17.66
C PRO A 47 13.79 0.63 18.67
N ASP A 48 13.24 -0.04 19.68
CA ASP A 48 12.37 0.57 20.68
C ASP A 48 13.18 1.11 21.86
N ILE A 49 13.21 2.44 21.98
CA ILE A 49 13.86 3.16 23.08
C ILE A 49 13.28 2.81 24.46
N THR A 50 12.02 2.39 24.54
CA THR A 50 11.38 1.98 25.79
C THR A 50 11.74 0.54 26.19
N ALA A 51 12.14 -0.29 25.21
CA ALA A 51 12.76 -1.59 25.43
C ALA A 51 14.29 -1.50 25.68
N GLY A 52 14.84 -0.29 25.81
CA GLY A 52 16.26 -0.06 26.10
C GLY A 52 17.20 -0.04 24.89
N ALA A 53 16.67 0.10 23.67
CA ALA A 53 17.51 0.24 22.47
C ALA A 53 18.43 1.47 22.54
N GLY A 54 19.71 1.30 22.18
CA GLY A 54 20.70 2.37 22.21
C GLY A 54 20.56 3.35 21.04
N PHE A 55 21.17 4.53 21.20
CA PHE A 55 21.33 5.49 20.11
C PHE A 55 22.08 4.88 18.91
N GLU A 56 23.08 4.04 19.18
CA GLU A 56 23.82 3.29 18.15
C GLU A 56 22.93 2.31 17.36
N ASP A 57 21.93 1.71 17.99
CA ASP A 57 21.00 0.78 17.32
C ASP A 57 20.07 1.54 16.37
N LEU A 58 19.60 2.73 16.78
CA LEU A 58 18.87 3.65 15.92
C LEU A 58 19.72 4.10 14.73
N GLN A 59 20.96 4.53 14.97
CA GLN A 59 21.91 4.88 13.89
C GLN A 59 22.14 3.70 12.93
N ARG A 60 22.27 2.48 13.45
CA ARG A 60 22.45 1.26 12.63
C ARG A 60 21.20 0.93 11.81
N HIS A 61 20.00 1.11 12.37
CA HIS A 61 18.73 0.91 11.65
C HIS A 61 18.55 1.94 10.54
N ASP A 62 18.73 3.23 10.86
CA ASP A 62 18.60 4.33 9.90
C ASP A 62 19.68 4.25 8.79
N ALA A 63 20.91 3.78 9.11
CA ALA A 63 21.95 3.52 8.12
C ALA A 63 21.61 2.32 7.20
N LEU A 64 21.16 1.19 7.74
CA LEU A 64 20.74 0.02 6.96
C LEU A 64 19.56 0.35 6.03
N ARG A 65 18.59 1.14 6.53
CA ARG A 65 17.50 1.68 5.71
C ARG A 65 18.02 2.56 4.58
N SER A 66 18.91 3.50 4.90
CA SER A 66 19.49 4.43 3.93
C SER A 66 20.33 3.72 2.87
N GLN A 67 20.96 2.57 3.20
CA GLN A 67 21.66 1.70 2.26
C GLN A 67 20.68 0.89 1.39
N ALA A 68 19.60 0.38 1.97
CA ALA A 68 18.57 -0.35 1.24
C ALA A 68 17.88 0.50 0.17
N GLU A 69 17.61 1.77 0.49
CA GLU A 69 16.93 2.77 -0.34
C GLU A 69 17.85 3.48 -1.37
N GLN A 70 19.11 3.04 -1.52
CA GLN A 70 20.05 3.55 -2.54
C GLN A 70 19.95 2.82 -3.89
N VAL A 71 20.28 3.59 -4.95
CA VAL A 71 20.52 3.16 -6.33
C VAL A 71 21.83 3.79 -6.80
N ALA A 72 22.79 2.98 -7.24
CA ALA A 72 24.15 3.38 -7.63
C ALA A 72 24.83 4.42 -6.70
N GLY A 73 24.65 4.26 -5.37
CA GLY A 73 25.26 5.12 -4.34
C GLY A 73 24.45 6.38 -3.96
N TYR A 74 23.38 6.69 -4.68
CA TYR A 74 22.50 7.84 -4.41
C TYR A 74 21.14 7.38 -3.89
N HIS A 75 20.51 8.17 -3.02
CA HIS A 75 19.15 7.90 -2.55
C HIS A 75 18.15 7.98 -3.73
N PHE A 76 17.11 7.15 -3.74
CA PHE A 76 16.22 6.99 -4.90
C PHE A 76 15.52 8.29 -5.38
N THR A 77 15.43 9.32 -4.54
CA THR A 77 14.89 10.65 -4.91
C THR A 77 15.82 11.46 -5.81
N GLU A 78 17.14 11.28 -5.71
CA GLU A 78 18.12 12.09 -6.43
C GLU A 78 18.14 11.77 -7.93
N TRP A 79 17.53 10.65 -8.31
CA TRP A 79 17.35 10.22 -9.69
C TRP A 79 16.15 10.89 -10.39
N VAL A 80 15.30 11.66 -9.70
CA VAL A 80 14.15 12.33 -10.33
C VAL A 80 14.54 13.29 -11.47
N PRO A 81 15.56 14.17 -11.31
CA PRO A 81 16.04 15.01 -12.42
C PRO A 81 16.56 14.19 -13.61
N VAL A 82 17.27 13.09 -13.35
CA VAL A 82 17.78 12.16 -14.38
C VAL A 82 16.61 11.52 -15.12
N LEU A 83 15.61 11.01 -14.42
CA LEU A 83 14.40 10.41 -15.01
C LEU A 83 13.57 11.42 -15.83
N ASP A 84 13.57 12.70 -15.46
CA ASP A 84 12.90 13.74 -16.22
C ASP A 84 13.72 14.18 -17.45
N GLN A 85 15.05 14.12 -17.40
CA GLN A 85 15.94 14.31 -18.56
C GLN A 85 15.82 13.16 -19.57
N LEU A 86 15.93 11.89 -19.13
CA LEU A 86 15.77 10.71 -19.98
C LEU A 86 14.40 10.71 -20.68
N ARG A 87 13.35 11.17 -19.98
CA ARG A 87 12.00 11.37 -20.54
C ARG A 87 11.95 12.48 -21.60
N ALA A 88 12.72 13.55 -21.46
CA ALA A 88 12.81 14.62 -22.47
C ALA A 88 13.54 14.14 -23.73
N GLU A 89 14.62 13.36 -23.54
CA GLU A 89 15.42 12.74 -24.61
C GLU A 89 14.72 11.54 -25.27
N LYS A 90 13.64 11.03 -24.67
CA LYS A 90 12.87 9.83 -25.07
C LYS A 90 13.69 8.53 -24.99
N GLN A 91 14.68 8.51 -24.10
CA GLN A 91 15.49 7.35 -23.72
C GLN A 91 14.67 6.41 -22.83
N ASP A 92 13.70 5.74 -23.46
CA ASP A 92 12.71 4.89 -22.80
C ASP A 92 13.30 3.56 -22.29
N ASP A 93 14.47 3.13 -22.77
CA ASP A 93 15.18 1.92 -22.31
C ASP A 93 15.99 2.20 -21.05
N GLU A 94 16.79 3.26 -21.08
CA GLU A 94 17.58 3.78 -19.98
C GLU A 94 16.68 4.21 -18.81
N ALA A 95 15.58 4.92 -19.11
CA ALA A 95 14.59 5.30 -18.11
C ALA A 95 13.91 4.07 -17.48
N LEU A 96 13.61 3.03 -18.26
CA LEU A 96 12.98 1.81 -17.74
C LEU A 96 13.96 1.03 -16.84
N ALA A 97 15.21 0.87 -17.26
CA ALA A 97 16.24 0.21 -16.45
C ALA A 97 16.42 0.90 -15.09
N LEU A 98 16.64 2.22 -15.09
CA LEU A 98 16.79 3.02 -13.87
C LEU A 98 15.53 2.96 -12.97
N LEU A 99 14.33 2.97 -13.56
CA LEU A 99 13.10 2.81 -12.79
C LEU A 99 12.96 1.42 -12.14
N MET A 100 13.42 0.36 -12.80
CA MET A 100 13.39 -1.00 -12.23
C MET A 100 14.36 -1.13 -11.04
N GLU A 101 15.53 -0.48 -11.09
CA GLU A 101 16.44 -0.39 -9.95
C GLU A 101 15.85 0.41 -8.78
N ILE A 102 15.21 1.56 -9.06
CA ILE A 102 14.51 2.38 -8.05
C ILE A 102 13.34 1.62 -7.41
N ILE A 103 12.56 0.88 -8.20
CA ILE A 103 11.48 0.04 -7.68
C ILE A 103 12.06 -1.04 -6.75
N ALA A 104 13.13 -1.73 -7.17
CA ALA A 104 13.82 -2.71 -6.32
C ALA A 104 14.42 -2.08 -5.04
N ALA A 105 14.93 -0.84 -5.09
CA ALA A 105 15.44 -0.14 -3.92
C ALA A 105 14.33 0.25 -2.93
N THR A 106 13.24 0.83 -3.42
CA THR A 106 12.10 1.18 -2.56
C THR A 106 11.44 -0.06 -1.95
N GLU A 107 11.34 -1.18 -2.68
CA GLU A 107 10.89 -2.48 -2.16
C GLU A 107 11.79 -3.03 -1.03
N ARG A 108 13.10 -2.77 -1.05
CA ARG A 108 13.98 -3.07 0.10
C ARG A 108 13.68 -2.12 1.28
N GLY A 109 13.45 -0.84 1.02
CA GLY A 109 13.08 0.18 2.02
C GLY A 109 11.78 -0.11 2.78
N VAL A 110 10.80 -0.79 2.16
CA VAL A 110 9.58 -1.30 2.83
C VAL A 110 9.91 -2.11 4.08
N ARG A 111 11.01 -2.89 4.05
CA ARG A 111 11.42 -3.75 5.16
C ARG A 111 11.82 -2.98 6.41
N PHE A 112 12.30 -1.74 6.29
CA PHE A 112 12.74 -0.93 7.43
C PHE A 112 11.70 0.11 7.87
N SER A 113 10.94 0.65 6.90
CA SER A 113 9.94 1.70 7.15
C SER A 113 8.54 1.16 7.46
N GLY A 114 8.23 -0.08 7.06
CA GLY A 114 6.88 -0.66 7.09
C GLY A 114 5.87 0.01 6.15
N ARG A 115 6.27 1.05 5.41
CA ARG A 115 5.44 1.86 4.50
C ARG A 115 5.47 1.33 3.07
N GLU A 116 4.53 1.78 2.24
CA GLU A 116 4.45 1.41 0.83
C GLU A 116 5.70 1.83 0.02
N PRO A 117 6.16 1.02 -0.96
CA PRO A 117 7.18 1.45 -1.91
C PRO A 117 6.57 2.48 -2.86
N ALA A 118 7.30 3.56 -3.16
CA ALA A 118 6.74 4.78 -3.73
C ALA A 118 6.06 4.55 -5.11
N PRO A 119 4.71 4.61 -5.20
CA PRO A 119 3.97 4.18 -6.40
C PRO A 119 4.20 5.07 -7.64
N GLY A 120 4.85 6.23 -7.48
CA GLY A 120 5.22 7.13 -8.57
C GLY A 120 6.17 6.48 -9.58
N TYR A 121 7.15 5.69 -9.13
CA TYR A 121 8.13 5.05 -10.02
C TYR A 121 7.51 3.87 -10.77
N THR A 122 6.73 3.02 -10.08
CA THR A 122 5.90 1.98 -10.71
C THR A 122 4.99 2.58 -11.78
N HIS A 123 4.35 3.72 -11.54
CA HIS A 123 3.51 4.38 -12.55
C HIS A 123 4.33 4.96 -13.71
N ARG A 124 5.51 5.54 -13.47
CA ARG A 124 6.43 6.01 -14.54
C ARG A 124 6.85 4.84 -15.45
N ALA A 125 7.24 3.70 -14.87
CA ALA A 125 7.66 2.51 -15.63
C ALA A 125 6.49 1.88 -16.41
N ALA A 126 5.32 1.74 -15.78
CA ALA A 126 4.12 1.23 -16.45
C ALA A 126 3.68 2.13 -17.63
N VAL A 127 3.91 3.44 -17.58
CA VAL A 127 3.72 4.34 -18.74
C VAL A 127 4.67 4.03 -19.90
N ILE A 128 5.92 3.65 -19.64
CA ILE A 128 6.90 3.25 -20.67
C ILE A 128 6.47 1.92 -21.31
N LEU A 129 6.15 0.91 -20.49
CA LEU A 129 5.67 -0.40 -20.95
C LEU A 129 4.41 -0.26 -21.83
N ARG A 130 3.49 0.64 -21.45
CA ARG A 130 2.33 1.01 -22.28
C ARG A 130 2.71 1.53 -23.67
N ARG A 131 3.76 2.35 -23.79
CA ARG A 131 4.23 2.89 -25.09
C ARG A 131 4.82 1.80 -25.97
N ARG A 132 5.54 0.85 -25.37
CA ARG A 132 6.09 -0.36 -26.03
C ARG A 132 5.01 -1.35 -26.49
N LYS A 133 3.77 -1.18 -26.01
CA LYS A 133 2.65 -2.14 -26.11
C LYS A 133 2.89 -3.45 -25.35
N ASP A 134 3.83 -3.46 -24.41
CA ASP A 134 4.06 -4.60 -23.52
C ASP A 134 3.06 -4.54 -22.35
N TYR A 135 1.84 -4.99 -22.63
CA TYR A 135 0.74 -4.99 -21.65
C TYR A 135 0.90 -6.10 -20.61
N GLN A 136 1.67 -7.16 -20.89
CA GLN A 136 1.94 -8.22 -19.92
C GLN A 136 2.89 -7.73 -18.85
N ALA A 137 4.04 -7.14 -19.22
CA ALA A 137 4.93 -6.50 -18.25
C ALA A 137 4.26 -5.33 -17.52
N GLU A 138 3.36 -4.57 -18.17
CA GLU A 138 2.55 -3.54 -17.51
C GLU A 138 1.68 -4.13 -16.37
N ILE A 139 1.13 -5.33 -16.55
CA ILE A 139 0.37 -6.04 -15.51
C ILE A 139 1.30 -6.58 -14.43
N ASP A 140 2.34 -7.33 -14.81
CA ASP A 140 3.23 -8.04 -13.89
C ASP A 140 3.96 -7.09 -12.94
N LEU A 141 4.37 -5.91 -13.44
CA LEU A 141 4.98 -4.85 -12.64
C LEU A 141 4.01 -4.26 -11.61
N ILE A 142 2.74 -4.06 -11.97
CA ILE A 142 1.73 -3.55 -11.04
C ILE A 142 1.38 -4.63 -10.02
N GLU A 143 1.30 -5.91 -10.43
CA GLU A 143 1.05 -7.03 -9.51
C GLU A 143 2.21 -7.31 -8.56
N ARG A 144 3.45 -7.01 -8.97
CA ARG A 144 4.61 -6.98 -8.08
C ARG A 144 4.47 -5.89 -7.01
N TRP A 145 4.12 -4.66 -7.41
CA TRP A 145 3.89 -3.57 -6.47
C TRP A 145 2.70 -3.84 -5.53
N GLU A 146 1.62 -4.43 -6.03
CA GLU A 146 0.46 -4.81 -5.20
C GLU A 146 0.79 -5.89 -4.16
N ARG A 147 1.69 -6.83 -4.48
CA ARG A 147 2.23 -7.81 -3.51
C ARG A 147 3.15 -7.16 -2.48
N ALA A 148 3.98 -6.20 -2.89
CA ALA A 148 4.83 -5.42 -1.98
C ALA A 148 4.01 -4.46 -1.08
N CYS A 149 2.81 -4.06 -1.50
CA CYS A 149 1.92 -3.20 -0.73
C CYS A 149 0.45 -3.71 -0.71
N PRO A 150 0.09 -4.57 0.26
CA PRO A 150 -1.30 -4.95 0.48
C PRO A 150 -2.16 -3.73 0.90
N PRO A 151 -3.48 -3.73 0.63
CA PRO A 151 -4.37 -2.60 0.89
C PRO A 151 -4.24 -1.99 2.30
N GLU A 152 -4.05 -2.82 3.32
CA GLU A 152 -3.92 -2.40 4.74
C GLU A 152 -2.73 -1.47 5.03
N ARG A 153 -1.72 -1.40 4.14
CA ARG A 153 -0.51 -0.58 4.31
C ARG A 153 -0.40 0.60 3.33
N ARG A 154 -1.44 0.84 2.54
CA ARG A 154 -1.48 1.94 1.54
C ARG A 154 -1.76 3.26 2.24
N GLY A 155 -0.96 4.29 1.95
CA GLY A 155 -1.23 5.66 2.39
C GLY A 155 -2.35 6.32 1.57
N PRO A 156 -2.74 7.56 1.89
CA PRO A 156 -3.71 8.34 1.11
C PRO A 156 -3.09 8.85 -0.20
N GLY A 157 -2.74 7.93 -1.12
CA GLY A 157 -1.96 8.19 -2.32
C GLY A 157 -2.74 8.07 -3.63
N ALA A 158 -3.06 9.21 -4.27
CA ALA A 158 -3.82 9.25 -5.52
C ALA A 158 -3.19 8.47 -6.71
N THR A 159 -1.91 8.11 -6.63
CA THR A 159 -1.23 7.27 -7.65
C THR A 159 -1.64 5.81 -7.59
N GLN A 160 -2.05 5.28 -6.42
CA GLN A 160 -2.46 3.88 -6.26
C GLN A 160 -3.71 3.57 -7.12
N GLY A 161 -4.71 4.45 -7.09
CA GLY A 161 -5.90 4.34 -7.94
C GLY A 161 -5.56 4.39 -9.44
N LYS A 162 -4.53 5.17 -9.82
CA LYS A 162 -4.02 5.20 -11.21
C LYS A 162 -3.34 3.88 -11.60
N LEU A 163 -2.67 3.18 -10.67
CA LEU A 163 -2.12 1.84 -10.92
C LEU A 163 -3.23 0.79 -11.13
N ALA A 164 -4.25 0.76 -10.27
CA ALA A 164 -5.37 -0.17 -10.41
C ALA A 164 -6.15 0.03 -11.72
N GLU A 165 -6.48 1.29 -12.06
CA GLU A 165 -7.15 1.65 -13.31
C GLU A 165 -6.28 1.37 -14.56
N ARG A 166 -4.96 1.55 -14.45
CA ARG A 166 -4.00 1.19 -15.50
C ARG A 166 -3.95 -0.31 -15.73
N LYS A 167 -3.86 -1.11 -14.66
CA LYS A 167 -3.86 -2.57 -14.70
C LYS A 167 -5.12 -3.14 -15.36
N ARG A 168 -6.30 -2.57 -15.05
CA ARG A 168 -7.56 -2.88 -15.74
C ARG A 168 -7.43 -2.62 -17.25
N LYS A 169 -6.98 -1.43 -17.64
CA LYS A 169 -6.75 -1.03 -19.04
C LYS A 169 -5.62 -1.78 -19.74
N ALA A 170 -4.72 -2.45 -19.02
CA ALA A 170 -3.71 -3.35 -19.57
C ALA A 170 -4.32 -4.70 -19.95
N ARG A 171 -5.05 -5.32 -19.02
CA ARG A 171 -5.83 -6.55 -19.26
C ARG A 171 -6.82 -6.38 -20.43
N GLU A 172 -7.51 -5.25 -20.49
CA GLU A 172 -8.45 -4.90 -21.57
C GLU A 172 -7.80 -4.64 -22.95
N LEU A 173 -6.48 -4.46 -23.06
CA LEU A 173 -5.79 -4.45 -24.35
C LEU A 173 -5.11 -5.78 -24.66
N LEU A 174 -4.60 -6.48 -23.65
CA LEU A 174 -4.07 -7.83 -23.80
C LEU A 174 -5.14 -8.79 -24.37
N SER A 175 -6.41 -8.61 -23.98
CA SER A 175 -7.55 -9.38 -24.53
C SER A 175 -8.07 -8.88 -25.89
N ARG A 176 -7.29 -8.11 -26.66
CA ARG A 176 -7.64 -7.57 -27.99
C ARG A 176 -6.55 -7.81 -29.04
N ILE A 177 -5.58 -8.66 -28.73
CA ILE A 177 -4.41 -9.02 -29.54
C ILE A 177 -4.53 -10.51 -29.88
#